data_AF-A0A814QVE3-F1
#
_entry.id   AF-A0A814QVE3-F1
#
_cell.length_a   1.000
_cell.length_b   1.000
_cell.length_c   1.000
_cell.angle_alpha   90.00
_cell.angle_beta   90.00
_cell.angle_gamma   90.00
#
_symmetry.space_group_name_H-M   'P 1'
#
loop_
_entity.id
_entity.type
_entity.pdbx_description
1 polymer ?
#
loop_
_entity_poly.entity_id
_entity_poly.type
_entity_poly.pdbx_seq_one_letter_code
_entity_poly.pdbx_strand_id
1 'polypeptide(L)'
;MINLEELKLCLFVRRFDSIYIDGIQLHDQILIYMPRLNKFTFSIKTRVVNKNIRINLSSNENIQRSFIGKKYGQVDSYVHTRSTETKGECHIYSFPYEFEYFHDLNISFPGGMFHKVRNLMMVDTRPFEHKLFKLISQDFPFLQHLYIYNDESRKYKEDSFPFITFPHLTLLHLQFAHVNYVELFLLKKYTHLPNLLNLYIRYESLAKITNNFTNDIVHFNFDKLKGLHILELFVGSQSFHKYFTFL
;
A
#
# COMPACT_ATOMS: atom_id res chain seq x y z
N MET A 1 -12.33 -10.14 30.75
CA MET A 1 -12.91 -8.97 30.04
C MET A 1 -14.38 -9.24 29.73
N ILE A 2 -15.27 -9.20 30.72
CA ILE A 2 -16.64 -9.77 30.61
C ILE A 2 -17.65 -8.75 30.00
N ASN A 3 -17.28 -7.47 29.85
CA ASN A 3 -18.19 -6.38 29.44
C ASN A 3 -17.77 -5.68 28.13
N LEU A 4 -16.91 -6.28 27.30
CA LEU A 4 -16.50 -5.63 26.05
C LEU A 4 -17.59 -5.78 24.98
N GLU A 5 -18.21 -4.67 24.58
CA GLU A 5 -19.28 -4.63 23.58
C GLU A 5 -18.80 -4.27 22.17
N GLU A 6 -17.69 -3.53 22.09
CA GLU A 6 -17.06 -3.16 20.82
C GLU A 6 -15.56 -3.43 20.83
N LEU A 7 -15.04 -3.97 19.73
CA LEU A 7 -13.62 -4.22 19.53
C LEU A 7 -13.21 -3.80 18.12
N LYS A 8 -12.18 -2.96 18.03
CA LYS A 8 -11.48 -2.65 16.80
C LYS A 8 -10.09 -3.29 16.83
N LEU A 9 -9.83 -4.22 15.92
CA LEU A 9 -8.58 -4.98 15.87
C LEU A 9 -7.85 -4.79 14.55
N CYS A 10 -6.68 -4.15 14.59
CA CYS A 10 -5.73 -4.18 13.48
C CYS A 10 -4.57 -5.09 13.86
N LEU A 11 -4.32 -6.15 13.07
CA LEU A 11 -3.35 -7.17 13.43
C LEU A 11 -2.53 -7.61 12.21
N PHE A 12 -1.22 -7.65 12.37
CA PHE A 12 -0.30 -8.26 11.41
C PHE A 12 0.36 -9.48 12.05
N VAL A 13 0.17 -10.65 11.44
CA VAL A 13 0.68 -11.93 11.95
C VAL A 13 1.59 -12.58 10.92
N ARG A 14 2.79 -12.95 11.37
CA ARG A 14 3.68 -13.82 10.60
C ARG A 14 3.57 -15.25 11.14
N ARG A 15 3.32 -16.19 10.23
CA ARG A 15 3.09 -17.61 10.51
C ARG A 15 4.10 -18.49 9.80
N PHE A 16 4.53 -19.54 10.50
CA PHE A 16 5.42 -20.58 9.97
C PHE A 16 4.65 -21.88 9.69
N ASP A 17 3.44 -22.00 10.26
CA ASP A 17 2.40 -22.93 9.89
C ASP A 17 1.77 -22.49 8.56
N SER A 18 1.53 -23.45 7.67
CA SER A 18 1.11 -23.28 6.28
C SER A 18 -0.33 -22.75 6.10
N ILE A 19 -0.90 -22.00 7.06
CA ILE A 19 -2.34 -21.70 7.16
C ILE A 19 -2.57 -20.21 7.47
N TYR A 20 -3.56 -19.61 6.80
CA TYR A 20 -4.01 -18.25 7.08
C TYR A 20 -4.96 -18.19 8.27
N ILE A 21 -5.04 -17.03 8.93
CA ILE A 21 -6.15 -16.75 9.85
C ILE A 21 -7.42 -16.65 9.00
N ASP A 22 -8.43 -17.44 9.35
CA ASP A 22 -9.74 -17.45 8.72
C ASP A 22 -10.85 -17.16 9.75
N GLY A 23 -12.11 -17.21 9.29
CA GLY A 23 -13.26 -16.96 10.15
C GLY A 23 -13.51 -18.06 11.18
N ILE A 24 -12.99 -19.29 11.01
CA ILE A 24 -13.11 -20.37 12.00
C ILE A 24 -12.20 -20.04 13.16
N GLN A 25 -10.93 -19.78 12.86
CA GLN A 25 -9.96 -19.45 13.88
C GLN A 25 -10.32 -18.19 14.67
N LEU A 26 -10.78 -17.12 14.00
CA LEU A 26 -11.21 -15.92 14.71
C LEU A 26 -12.39 -16.18 15.65
N HIS A 27 -13.28 -17.11 15.28
CA HIS A 27 -14.46 -17.40 16.08
C HIS A 27 -14.05 -18.10 17.36
N ASP A 28 -13.24 -19.13 17.20
CA ASP A 28 -12.82 -19.99 18.29
C ASP A 28 -11.83 -19.31 19.23
N GLN A 29 -11.07 -18.32 18.74
CA GLN A 29 -10.07 -17.61 19.54
C GLN A 29 -10.53 -16.28 20.12
N ILE A 30 -11.55 -15.63 19.53
CA ILE A 30 -12.00 -14.30 19.97
C ILE A 30 -13.48 -14.34 20.35
N LEU A 31 -14.37 -14.67 19.40
CA LEU A 31 -15.80 -14.46 19.60
C LEU A 31 -16.39 -15.33 20.72
N ILE A 32 -15.97 -16.60 20.85
CA ILE A 32 -16.49 -17.50 21.90
C ILE A 32 -16.21 -16.93 23.30
N TYR A 33 -15.10 -16.23 23.49
CA TYR A 33 -14.69 -15.67 24.78
C TYR A 33 -15.23 -14.26 25.03
N MET A 34 -15.91 -13.65 24.05
CA MET A 34 -16.47 -12.29 24.14
C MET A 34 -17.97 -12.29 23.81
N PRO A 35 -18.81 -12.94 24.63
CA PRO A 35 -20.23 -13.14 24.31
C PRO A 35 -21.06 -11.85 24.25
N ARG A 36 -20.55 -10.75 24.81
CA ARG A 36 -21.19 -9.42 24.75
C ARG A 36 -20.69 -8.56 23.59
N LEU A 37 -19.75 -9.05 22.79
CA LEU A 37 -19.20 -8.30 21.67
C LEU A 37 -20.24 -8.18 20.56
N ASN A 38 -20.85 -7.01 20.47
CA ASN A 38 -21.90 -6.67 19.50
C ASN A 38 -21.31 -6.09 18.22
N LYS A 39 -20.16 -5.39 18.33
CA LYS A 39 -19.45 -4.82 17.18
C LYS A 39 -18.00 -5.28 17.16
N PHE A 40 -17.64 -6.08 16.17
CA PHE A 40 -16.26 -6.48 15.94
C PHE A 40 -15.79 -6.00 14.56
N THR A 41 -14.89 -5.02 14.56
CA THR A 41 -14.30 -4.46 13.35
C THR A 41 -12.83 -4.86 13.30
N PHE A 42 -12.38 -5.44 12.19
CA PHE A 42 -11.01 -5.93 12.09
C PHE A 42 -10.37 -5.69 10.73
N SER A 43 -9.04 -5.65 10.74
CA SER A 43 -8.16 -5.69 9.57
C SER A 43 -6.97 -6.56 9.96
N ILE A 44 -6.96 -7.80 9.48
CA ILE A 44 -6.01 -8.82 9.89
C ILE A 44 -5.26 -9.30 8.68
N LYS A 45 -3.94 -9.17 8.75
CA LYS A 45 -3.05 -9.62 7.70
C LYS A 45 -2.22 -10.78 8.20
N THR A 46 -2.28 -11.89 7.48
CA THR A 46 -1.48 -13.08 7.76
C THR A 46 -0.45 -13.25 6.66
N ARG A 47 0.83 -13.29 7.03
CA ARG A 47 1.94 -13.67 6.15
C ARG A 47 2.44 -15.05 6.57
N VAL A 48 2.26 -16.03 5.69
CA VAL A 48 2.75 -17.40 5.88
C VAL A 48 4.10 -17.55 5.19
N VAL A 49 5.07 -18.17 5.87
CA VAL A 49 6.38 -18.51 5.34
C VAL A 49 6.74 -19.93 5.76
N ASN A 50 6.73 -20.87 4.81
CA ASN A 50 7.20 -22.24 5.05
C ASN A 50 8.23 -22.63 3.99
N LYS A 51 9.50 -22.71 4.38
CA LYS A 51 10.61 -23.00 3.46
C LYS A 51 10.65 -24.46 2.98
N ASN A 52 9.96 -25.37 3.69
CA ASN A 52 10.19 -26.81 3.56
C ASN A 52 9.03 -27.55 2.91
N ILE A 53 7.85 -26.94 2.80
CA ILE A 53 6.63 -27.60 2.29
C ILE A 53 5.89 -26.63 1.37
N ARG A 54 5.42 -27.14 0.23
CA ARG A 54 4.50 -26.43 -0.67
C ARG A 54 3.24 -26.06 0.11
N ILE A 55 2.96 -24.76 0.22
CA ILE A 55 1.87 -24.30 1.05
C ILE A 55 0.55 -24.50 0.29
N ASN A 56 -0.34 -25.35 0.80
CA ASN A 56 -1.71 -25.44 0.30
C ASN A 56 -2.53 -24.29 0.87
N LEU A 57 -2.40 -23.12 0.25
CA LEU A 57 -3.03 -21.88 0.69
C LEU A 57 -4.51 -21.88 0.32
N SER A 58 -5.37 -21.55 1.29
CA SER A 58 -6.79 -21.32 1.04
C SER A 58 -6.97 -20.24 -0.02
N SER A 59 -7.85 -20.50 -1.00
CA SER A 59 -8.26 -19.50 -1.97
C SER A 59 -9.02 -18.35 -1.28
N ASN A 60 -9.10 -17.21 -1.96
CA ASN A 60 -9.86 -16.07 -1.43
C ASN A 60 -11.33 -16.44 -1.16
N GLU A 61 -11.95 -17.19 -2.05
CA GLU A 61 -13.33 -17.66 -1.88
C GLU A 61 -13.49 -18.55 -0.64
N ASN A 62 -12.54 -19.45 -0.38
CA ASN A 62 -12.59 -20.31 0.81
C ASN A 62 -12.45 -19.47 2.09
N ILE A 63 -11.58 -18.45 2.09
CA ILE A 63 -11.45 -17.52 3.20
C ILE A 63 -12.76 -16.77 3.43
N GLN A 64 -13.36 -16.15 2.40
CA GLN A 64 -14.63 -15.43 2.55
C GLN A 64 -15.77 -16.36 3.01
N ARG A 65 -15.87 -17.57 2.45
CA ARG A 65 -16.86 -18.58 2.86
C ARG A 65 -16.74 -18.97 4.32
N SER A 66 -15.53 -18.95 4.89
CA SER A 66 -15.32 -19.25 6.31
C SER A 66 -16.00 -18.26 7.25
N PHE A 67 -16.42 -17.08 6.79
CA PHE A 67 -17.16 -16.10 7.60
C PHE A 67 -18.68 -16.22 7.49
N ILE A 68 -19.19 -17.01 6.53
CA ILE A 68 -20.63 -17.20 6.35
C ILE A 68 -21.23 -17.87 7.58
N GLY A 69 -22.38 -17.36 8.04
CA GLY A 69 -23.09 -17.87 9.21
C GLY A 69 -22.48 -17.46 10.55
N LYS A 70 -21.45 -16.61 10.56
CA LYS A 70 -20.81 -16.09 11.79
C LYS A 70 -21.17 -14.63 12.04
N LYS A 71 -21.13 -14.20 13.31
CA LYS A 71 -21.53 -12.87 13.77
C LYS A 71 -20.50 -11.75 13.44
N TYR A 72 -19.93 -11.74 12.23
CA TYR A 72 -18.87 -10.79 11.83
C TYR A 72 -19.36 -9.62 10.96
N GLY A 73 -20.64 -9.61 10.57
CA GLY A 73 -21.11 -8.73 9.50
C GLY A 73 -20.49 -9.10 8.15
N GLN A 74 -20.40 -8.12 7.24
CA GLN A 74 -19.77 -8.34 5.94
C GLN A 74 -18.25 -8.33 6.08
N VAL A 75 -17.60 -9.35 5.53
CA VAL A 75 -16.14 -9.51 5.53
C VAL A 75 -15.68 -9.62 4.08
N ASP A 76 -14.61 -8.92 3.76
CA ASP A 76 -13.92 -9.07 2.49
C ASP A 76 -12.48 -9.52 2.72
N SER A 77 -11.86 -10.06 1.68
CA SER A 77 -10.49 -10.52 1.72
C SER A 77 -9.85 -10.52 0.34
N TYR A 78 -8.52 -10.55 0.34
CA TYR A 78 -7.75 -10.95 -0.83
C TYR A 78 -6.56 -11.81 -0.40
N VAL A 79 -6.27 -12.80 -1.24
CA VAL A 79 -5.15 -13.73 -1.05
C VAL A 79 -4.14 -13.48 -2.16
N HIS A 80 -2.88 -13.39 -1.76
CA HIS A 80 -1.75 -13.20 -2.64
C HIS A 80 -0.74 -14.33 -2.43
N THR A 81 -0.58 -15.15 -3.45
CA THR A 81 0.49 -16.15 -3.51
C THR A 81 1.72 -15.52 -4.16
N ARG A 82 2.86 -15.55 -3.46
CA ARG A 82 4.12 -15.09 -4.04
C ARG A 82 4.66 -16.17 -4.98
N SER A 83 5.50 -15.78 -5.94
CA SER A 83 6.06 -16.66 -6.98
C SER A 83 6.81 -17.88 -6.44
N THR A 84 7.34 -17.79 -5.21
CA THR A 84 7.82 -18.96 -4.46
C THR A 84 6.64 -19.57 -3.71
N GLU A 85 6.29 -20.82 -4.01
CA GLU A 85 5.20 -21.61 -3.38
C GLU A 85 5.34 -21.83 -1.86
N THR A 86 6.33 -21.17 -1.25
CA THR A 86 6.74 -21.20 0.16
C THR A 86 6.34 -19.93 0.91
N LYS A 87 5.66 -18.97 0.25
CA LYS A 87 5.18 -17.73 0.87
C LYS A 87 3.80 -17.33 0.38
N GLY A 88 2.93 -16.97 1.32
CA GLY A 88 1.59 -16.49 1.03
C GLY A 88 1.21 -15.33 1.93
N GLU A 89 0.35 -14.45 1.42
CA GLU A 89 -0.26 -13.37 2.20
C GLU A 89 -1.77 -13.42 2.05
N CYS A 90 -2.49 -13.20 3.15
CA CYS A 90 -3.94 -13.04 3.15
C CYS A 90 -4.25 -11.82 4.01
N HIS A 91 -5.13 -10.96 3.50
CA HIS A 91 -5.69 -9.86 4.27
C HIS A 91 -7.20 -10.07 4.33
N ILE A 92 -7.73 -10.22 5.54
CA ILE A 92 -9.16 -10.27 5.84
C ILE A 92 -9.53 -8.99 6.58
N TYR A 93 -10.69 -8.41 6.28
CA TYR A 93 -11.13 -7.19 6.94
C TYR A 93 -12.65 -7.04 6.95
N SER A 94 -13.16 -6.34 7.96
CA SER A 94 -14.56 -5.95 8.04
C SER A 94 -14.90 -4.93 6.95
N PHE A 95 -16.07 -5.07 6.35
CA PHE A 95 -16.61 -4.16 5.35
C PHE A 95 -17.85 -3.41 5.88
N PRO A 96 -17.95 -2.08 5.71
CA PRO A 96 -16.95 -1.19 5.10
C PRO A 96 -15.67 -1.07 5.93
N TYR A 97 -14.55 -0.77 5.27
CA TYR A 97 -13.25 -0.63 5.93
C TYR A 97 -13.21 0.64 6.81
N GLU A 98 -13.01 0.47 8.12
CA GLU A 98 -13.06 1.59 9.10
C GLU A 98 -11.69 2.12 9.54
N PHE A 99 -10.56 1.55 9.09
CA PHE A 99 -9.23 1.99 9.54
C PHE A 99 -8.63 3.06 8.63
N GLU A 100 -7.79 3.92 9.21
CA GLU A 100 -7.08 4.99 8.49
C GLU A 100 -5.82 4.51 7.76
N TYR A 101 -5.37 3.29 8.05
CA TYR A 101 -4.14 2.73 7.52
C TYR A 101 -4.43 1.47 6.73
N PHE A 102 -3.81 1.33 5.56
CA PHE A 102 -3.84 0.12 4.78
C PHE A 102 -2.40 -0.32 4.48
N HIS A 103 -1.98 -1.44 5.08
CA HIS A 103 -0.59 -1.89 5.08
C HIS A 103 -0.32 -3.03 4.07
N ASP A 104 0.84 -2.93 3.42
CA ASP A 104 1.35 -3.78 2.33
C ASP A 104 0.29 -4.21 1.29
N LEU A 105 -0.36 -3.23 0.68
CA LEU A 105 -1.10 -3.46 -0.55
C LEU A 105 -0.14 -4.01 -1.62
N ASN A 106 -0.58 -5.05 -2.32
CA ASN A 106 0.23 -5.76 -3.31
C ASN A 106 -0.53 -5.86 -4.64
N ILE A 107 0.07 -6.46 -5.68
CA ILE A 107 -0.54 -6.45 -7.02
C ILE A 107 -1.84 -7.26 -7.12
N SER A 108 -2.18 -8.06 -6.11
CA SER A 108 -3.42 -8.85 -6.06
C SER A 108 -4.59 -8.07 -5.46
N PHE A 109 -4.42 -6.78 -5.18
CA PHE A 109 -5.50 -5.93 -4.69
C PHE A 109 -6.65 -5.88 -5.72
N PRO A 110 -7.87 -6.33 -5.35
CA PRO A 110 -8.99 -6.45 -6.28
C PRO A 110 -9.72 -5.12 -6.53
N GLY A 111 -9.45 -4.12 -5.70
CA GLY A 111 -10.15 -2.85 -5.68
C GLY A 111 -11.21 -2.76 -4.58
N GLY A 112 -11.88 -1.61 -4.47
CA GLY A 112 -12.97 -1.34 -3.52
C GLY A 112 -13.01 0.11 -3.03
N MET A 113 -13.96 0.46 -2.16
CA MET A 113 -14.08 1.84 -1.65
C MET A 113 -13.55 1.99 -0.22
N PHE A 114 -12.42 2.69 -0.06
CA PHE A 114 -11.68 2.83 1.19
C PHE A 114 -11.67 4.28 1.70
N HIS A 115 -12.84 4.89 1.87
CA HIS A 115 -13.00 6.31 2.24
C HIS A 115 -12.36 6.73 3.57
N LYS A 116 -12.12 5.79 4.51
CA LYS A 116 -11.47 6.09 5.79
C LYS A 116 -9.95 6.06 5.72
N VAL A 117 -9.37 5.40 4.72
CA VAL A 117 -7.93 5.27 4.60
C VAL A 117 -7.31 6.63 4.25
N ARG A 118 -6.25 6.98 4.98
CA ARG A 118 -5.41 8.17 4.77
C ARG A 118 -3.97 7.79 4.48
N ASN A 119 -3.55 6.60 4.92
CA ASN A 119 -2.19 6.12 4.82
C ASN A 119 -2.18 4.78 4.06
N LEU A 120 -1.50 4.74 2.92
CA LEU A 120 -1.37 3.53 2.13
C LEU A 120 0.10 3.15 1.96
N MET A 121 0.43 1.93 2.35
CA MET A 121 1.73 1.33 2.08
C MET A 121 1.59 0.23 1.05
N MET A 122 2.33 0.34 -0.05
CA MET A 122 2.39 -0.64 -1.14
C MET A 122 3.72 -1.39 -1.10
N VAL A 123 3.66 -2.72 -1.08
CA VAL A 123 4.85 -3.60 -1.10
C VAL A 123 4.56 -4.85 -1.94
N ASP A 124 5.45 -5.16 -2.87
CA ASP A 124 5.41 -6.41 -3.63
C ASP A 124 6.83 -6.75 -4.12
N THR A 125 7.07 -8.01 -4.46
CA THR A 125 8.28 -8.48 -5.15
C THR A 125 8.09 -8.56 -6.67
N ARG A 126 6.92 -8.17 -7.17
CA ARG A 126 6.61 -8.04 -8.60
C ARG A 126 6.41 -6.56 -8.92
N PRO A 127 6.76 -6.09 -10.13
CA PRO A 127 6.52 -4.72 -10.53
C PRO A 127 5.03 -4.34 -10.39
N PHE A 128 4.74 -3.16 -9.85
CA PHE A 128 3.40 -2.60 -9.87
C PHE A 128 3.07 -2.10 -11.28
N GLU A 129 1.87 -2.43 -11.77
CA GLU A 129 1.35 -1.96 -13.07
C GLU A 129 0.65 -0.60 -12.95
N HIS A 130 0.53 0.17 -14.04
CA HIS A 130 -0.05 1.52 -13.93
C HIS A 130 -1.54 1.49 -13.66
N LYS A 131 -2.23 0.46 -14.17
CA LYS A 131 -3.63 0.20 -13.86
C LYS A 131 -3.86 0.10 -12.35
N LEU A 132 -2.87 -0.40 -11.59
CA LEU A 132 -2.97 -0.46 -10.13
C LEU A 132 -2.96 0.94 -9.54
N PHE A 133 -2.05 1.84 -9.93
CA PHE A 133 -2.05 3.22 -9.41
C PHE A 133 -3.31 4.00 -9.78
N LYS A 134 -3.88 3.75 -10.96
CA LYS A 134 -5.19 4.29 -11.32
C LYS A 134 -6.28 3.78 -10.37
N LEU A 135 -6.31 2.47 -10.13
CA LEU A 135 -7.22 1.85 -9.17
C LEU A 135 -7.05 2.47 -7.77
N ILE A 136 -5.80 2.64 -7.30
CA ILE A 136 -5.52 3.29 -6.02
C ILE A 136 -6.09 4.72 -5.97
N SER A 137 -5.93 5.51 -7.02
CA SER A 137 -6.45 6.89 -7.03
C SER A 137 -7.98 6.97 -6.93
N GLN A 138 -8.69 5.92 -7.37
CA GLN A 138 -10.15 5.84 -7.34
C GLN A 138 -10.66 5.27 -6.02
N ASP A 139 -9.99 4.22 -5.54
CA ASP A 139 -10.40 3.42 -4.38
C ASP A 139 -10.05 4.07 -3.04
N PHE A 140 -9.03 4.94 -3.05
CA PHE A 140 -8.54 5.69 -1.88
C PHE A 140 -8.70 7.21 -2.11
N PRO A 141 -9.94 7.72 -2.23
CA PRO A 141 -10.19 9.08 -2.70
C PRO A 141 -9.62 10.16 -1.79
N PHE A 142 -9.39 9.86 -0.51
CA PHE A 142 -8.86 10.79 0.50
C PHE A 142 -7.44 10.44 0.95
N LEU A 143 -6.67 9.72 0.12
CA LEU A 143 -5.31 9.32 0.44
C LEU A 143 -4.42 10.53 0.70
N GLN A 144 -3.76 10.56 1.85
CA GLN A 144 -2.85 11.64 2.26
C GLN A 144 -1.39 11.22 2.18
N HIS A 145 -1.07 10.00 2.59
CA HIS A 145 0.30 9.49 2.61
C HIS A 145 0.39 8.19 1.80
N LEU A 146 1.32 8.18 0.83
CA LEU A 146 1.57 7.03 -0.03
C LEU A 146 3.03 6.60 0.11
N TYR A 147 3.22 5.34 0.48
CA TYR A 147 4.53 4.71 0.61
C TYR A 147 4.66 3.59 -0.40
N ILE A 148 5.68 3.64 -1.24
CA ILE A 148 5.94 2.63 -2.27
C ILE A 148 7.29 1.97 -2.00
N TYR A 149 7.24 0.68 -1.67
CA TYR A 149 8.41 -0.17 -1.45
C TYR A 149 8.44 -1.26 -2.51
N ASN A 150 9.06 -0.95 -3.64
CA ASN A 150 9.18 -1.86 -4.78
C ASN A 150 10.29 -1.32 -5.70
N ASP A 151 11.45 -1.97 -5.69
CA ASP A 151 12.58 -1.60 -6.56
C ASP A 151 12.59 -2.41 -7.87
N GLU A 152 11.50 -3.11 -8.17
CA GLU A 152 11.39 -3.96 -9.35
C GLU A 152 11.10 -3.12 -10.60
N SER A 153 11.93 -3.32 -11.63
CA SER A 153 11.76 -2.65 -12.91
C SER A 153 10.67 -3.31 -13.74
N ARG A 154 9.94 -2.50 -14.52
CA ARG A 154 9.04 -3.04 -15.53
C ARG A 154 9.81 -3.53 -16.73
N LYS A 155 9.41 -4.68 -17.27
CA LYS A 155 9.94 -5.21 -18.53
C LYS A 155 9.36 -4.53 -19.78
N TYR A 156 8.18 -3.92 -19.67
CA TYR A 156 7.47 -3.34 -20.82
C TYR A 156 7.02 -1.91 -20.54
N LYS A 157 7.29 -1.01 -21.50
CA LYS A 157 6.70 0.33 -21.55
C LYS A 157 5.35 0.20 -22.24
N GLU A 158 4.28 0.52 -21.53
CA GLU A 158 2.97 0.76 -22.15
C GLU A 158 3.05 2.13 -22.85
N ASP A 159 2.59 2.23 -24.09
CA ASP A 159 2.76 3.45 -24.90
C ASP A 159 1.75 4.56 -24.57
N SER A 160 0.65 4.24 -23.85
CA SER A 160 -0.37 5.22 -23.46
C SER A 160 -0.74 5.09 -22.00
N PHE A 161 -0.67 6.21 -21.27
CA PHE A 161 -0.97 6.25 -19.84
C PHE A 161 -2.16 7.16 -19.56
N PRO A 162 -3.17 6.69 -18.83
CA PRO A 162 -4.18 7.59 -18.29
C PRO A 162 -3.51 8.49 -17.25
N PHE A 163 -3.78 9.78 -17.33
CA PHE A 163 -3.35 10.76 -16.34
C PHE A 163 -4.02 10.48 -14.99
N ILE A 164 -3.22 10.43 -13.92
CA ILE A 164 -3.69 10.10 -12.56
C ILE A 164 -3.66 11.35 -11.69
N THR A 165 -4.67 11.56 -10.85
CA THR A 165 -4.66 12.66 -9.87
C THR A 165 -4.80 12.10 -8.47
N PHE A 166 -3.93 12.54 -7.56
CA PHE A 166 -4.07 12.28 -6.13
C PHE A 166 -4.35 13.61 -5.41
N PRO A 167 -5.63 14.00 -5.27
CA PRO A 167 -5.98 15.36 -4.87
C PRO A 167 -5.59 15.69 -3.43
N HIS A 168 -5.51 14.69 -2.54
CA HIS A 168 -5.23 14.90 -1.12
C HIS A 168 -3.84 14.43 -0.69
N LEU A 169 -3.01 13.95 -1.61
CA LEU A 169 -1.70 13.41 -1.27
C LEU A 169 -0.76 14.53 -0.85
N THR A 170 -0.33 14.48 0.41
CA THR A 170 0.58 15.45 1.03
C THR A 170 1.97 14.89 1.27
N LEU A 171 2.09 13.56 1.42
CA LEU A 171 3.36 12.87 1.60
C LEU A 171 3.50 11.74 0.58
N LEU A 172 4.62 11.72 -0.12
CA LEU A 172 5.00 10.67 -1.04
C LEU A 172 6.36 10.09 -0.65
N HIS A 173 6.41 8.78 -0.43
CA HIS A 173 7.62 8.08 -0.02
C HIS A 173 8.05 7.04 -1.07
N LEU A 174 9.13 7.36 -1.78
CA LEU A 174 9.68 6.64 -2.93
C LEU A 174 11.13 6.17 -2.71
N GLN A 175 11.65 6.27 -1.50
CA GLN A 175 13.05 5.94 -1.21
C GLN A 175 13.45 4.50 -1.58
N PHE A 176 12.50 3.56 -1.56
CA PHE A 176 12.73 2.16 -1.93
C PHE A 176 11.96 1.79 -3.20
N ALA A 177 11.62 2.80 -4.00
CA ALA A 177 10.90 2.63 -5.26
C ALA A 177 11.88 2.66 -6.43
N HIS A 178 11.61 1.82 -7.43
CA HIS A 178 12.28 1.87 -8.71
C HIS A 178 12.05 3.23 -9.39
N VAL A 179 13.03 3.69 -10.17
CA VAL A 179 12.99 5.02 -10.82
C VAL A 179 11.78 5.22 -11.75
N ASN A 180 11.22 4.14 -12.30
CA ASN A 180 10.01 4.24 -13.13
C ASN A 180 8.80 4.76 -12.33
N TYR A 181 8.68 4.40 -11.04
CA TYR A 181 7.62 4.95 -10.18
C TYR A 181 7.91 6.40 -9.82
N VAL A 182 9.18 6.73 -9.62
CA VAL A 182 9.62 8.10 -9.41
C VAL A 182 9.22 8.99 -10.59
N GLU A 183 9.51 8.55 -11.81
CA GLU A 183 9.12 9.23 -13.04
C GLU A 183 7.58 9.37 -13.15
N LEU A 184 6.84 8.29 -12.92
CA LEU A 184 5.37 8.27 -12.94
C LEU A 184 4.77 9.34 -12.01
N PHE A 185 5.22 9.42 -10.77
CA PHE A 185 4.61 10.30 -9.77
C PHE A 185 5.13 11.74 -9.86
N LEU A 186 6.40 11.95 -10.20
CA LEU A 186 7.00 13.29 -10.16
C LEU A 186 6.84 14.07 -11.45
N LEU A 187 6.67 13.44 -12.61
CA LEU A 187 6.37 14.16 -13.86
C LEU A 187 4.87 14.49 -13.97
N LYS A 188 4.57 15.78 -14.15
CA LYS A 188 3.21 16.30 -14.36
C LYS A 188 2.53 15.73 -15.60
N LYS A 189 3.28 15.20 -16.57
CA LYS A 189 2.71 14.51 -17.74
C LYS A 189 1.88 13.28 -17.34
N TYR A 190 2.25 12.60 -16.26
CA TYR A 190 1.63 11.33 -15.87
C TYR A 190 0.74 11.46 -14.64
N THR A 191 1.15 12.26 -13.66
CA THR A 191 0.44 12.41 -12.40
C THR A 191 0.30 13.86 -11.99
N HIS A 192 -0.83 14.22 -11.39
CA HIS A 192 -1.02 15.51 -10.73
C HIS A 192 -1.13 15.34 -9.22
N LEU A 193 -0.22 16.02 -8.50
CA LEU A 193 -0.12 16.00 -7.04
C LEU A 193 -0.27 17.42 -6.48
N PRO A 194 -1.48 18.03 -6.54
CA PRO A 194 -1.68 19.45 -6.26
C PRO A 194 -1.36 19.86 -4.82
N ASN A 195 -1.25 18.91 -3.90
CA ASN A 195 -1.05 19.15 -2.47
C ASN A 195 0.19 18.44 -1.92
N LEU A 196 1.13 18.00 -2.77
CA LEU A 196 2.36 17.37 -2.31
C LEU A 196 3.22 18.36 -1.52
N LEU A 197 3.50 18.04 -0.25
CA LEU A 197 4.28 18.86 0.66
C LEU A 197 5.59 18.19 1.08
N ASN A 198 5.61 16.86 1.20
CA ASN A 198 6.77 16.10 1.65
C ASN A 198 7.11 14.97 0.69
N LEU A 199 8.39 14.87 0.31
CA LEU A 199 8.92 13.85 -0.59
C LEU A 199 10.10 13.14 0.07
N TYR A 200 10.03 11.81 0.14
CA TYR A 200 11.14 10.95 0.53
C TYR A 200 11.65 10.19 -0.70
N ILE A 201 12.92 10.36 -1.06
CA ILE A 201 13.44 9.85 -2.33
C ILE A 201 14.96 9.64 -2.27
N ARG A 202 15.49 8.72 -3.11
CA ARG A 202 16.95 8.59 -3.34
C ARG A 202 17.47 9.72 -4.22
N TYR A 203 18.64 10.26 -3.89
CA TYR A 203 19.25 11.33 -4.68
C TYR A 203 19.42 10.92 -6.14
N GLU A 204 19.95 9.71 -6.38
CA GLU A 204 20.20 9.19 -7.73
C GLU A 204 18.94 9.11 -8.59
N SER A 205 17.82 8.71 -8.00
CA SER A 205 16.54 8.64 -8.71
C SER A 205 16.04 10.03 -9.12
N LEU A 206 16.19 11.00 -8.22
CA LEU A 206 15.82 12.38 -8.47
C LEU A 206 16.74 13.05 -9.50
N ALA A 207 18.05 12.83 -9.42
CA ALA A 207 19.02 13.30 -10.40
C ALA A 207 18.73 12.70 -11.79
N LYS A 208 18.41 11.41 -11.87
CA LYS A 208 18.09 10.74 -13.14
C LYS A 208 16.87 11.35 -13.84
N ILE A 209 15.76 11.57 -13.13
CA ILE A 209 14.54 12.13 -13.77
C ILE A 209 14.66 13.62 -14.11
N THR A 210 15.50 14.37 -13.39
CA THR A 210 15.72 15.80 -13.60
C THR A 210 16.86 16.09 -14.58
N ASN A 211 17.51 15.04 -15.09
CA ASN A 211 18.76 15.13 -15.85
C ASN A 211 19.84 15.93 -15.11
N ASN A 212 20.16 15.52 -13.88
CA ASN A 212 21.05 16.23 -12.95
C ASN A 212 20.61 17.67 -12.70
N PHE A 213 19.31 17.88 -12.50
CA PHE A 213 18.73 19.19 -12.21
C PHE A 213 18.96 20.22 -13.33
N THR A 214 18.88 19.79 -14.59
CA THR A 214 18.95 20.70 -15.76
C THR A 214 17.61 20.85 -16.47
N ASN A 215 16.67 19.93 -16.28
CA ASN A 215 15.34 20.02 -16.89
C ASN A 215 14.55 21.22 -16.32
N ASP A 216 13.48 21.64 -16.98
CA ASP A 216 12.62 22.67 -16.41
C ASP A 216 11.77 22.12 -15.25
N ILE A 217 11.82 22.79 -14.09
CA ILE A 217 11.09 22.43 -12.88
C ILE A 217 9.56 22.43 -13.11
N VAL A 218 9.06 23.22 -14.06
CA VAL A 218 7.62 23.33 -14.35
C VAL A 218 7.00 22.00 -14.78
N HIS A 219 7.80 21.05 -15.25
CA HIS A 219 7.33 19.71 -15.63
C HIS A 219 7.14 18.76 -14.44
N PHE A 220 7.51 19.17 -13.23
CA PHE A 220 7.53 18.32 -12.05
C PHE A 220 6.50 18.73 -11.01
N ASN A 221 6.04 17.79 -10.20
CA ASN A 221 5.14 18.02 -9.06
C ASN A 221 5.87 18.60 -7.83
N PHE A 222 6.77 19.57 -8.00
CA PHE A 222 7.57 20.16 -6.92
C PHE A 222 7.06 21.51 -6.41
N ASP A 223 6.09 22.12 -7.10
CA ASP A 223 5.71 23.52 -6.90
C ASP A 223 5.35 23.92 -5.46
N LYS A 224 4.83 22.98 -4.67
CA LYS A 224 4.39 23.20 -3.28
C LYS A 224 5.22 22.43 -2.25
N LEU A 225 6.30 21.80 -2.66
CA LEU A 225 7.14 20.98 -1.79
C LEU A 225 7.73 21.87 -0.68
N LYS A 226 7.68 21.38 0.55
CA LYS A 226 8.21 22.03 1.77
C LYS A 226 9.25 21.17 2.48
N GLY A 227 9.17 19.85 2.31
CA GLY A 227 10.11 18.88 2.87
C GLY A 227 10.64 17.96 1.78
N LEU A 228 11.96 17.91 1.64
CA LEU A 228 12.66 16.92 0.82
C LEU A 228 13.58 16.09 1.73
N HIS A 229 13.34 14.79 1.79
CA HIS A 229 14.09 13.86 2.60
C HIS A 229 14.87 12.90 1.69
N ILE A 230 16.19 12.96 1.80
CA ILE A 230 17.12 12.12 1.06
C ILE A 230 17.90 11.30 2.09
N LEU A 231 17.89 9.97 1.96
CA LEU A 231 18.51 9.05 2.94
C LEU A 231 20.04 9.12 2.92
N GLU A 232 20.61 9.36 1.75
CA GLU A 232 22.05 9.32 1.53
C GLU A 232 22.70 10.64 1.92
N LEU A 233 23.91 10.56 2.49
CA LEU A 233 24.77 11.73 2.61
C LEU A 233 25.16 12.17 1.20
N PHE A 234 24.68 13.32 0.76
CA PHE A 234 25.07 13.94 -0.50
C PHE A 234 25.43 15.40 -0.27
N VAL A 235 26.32 15.91 -1.13
CA VAL A 235 26.61 17.33 -1.22
C VAL A 235 25.81 17.86 -2.40
N GLY A 236 24.85 18.74 -2.12
CA GLY A 236 24.00 19.34 -3.14
C GLY A 236 24.82 20.12 -4.16
N SER A 237 24.56 19.88 -5.46
CA SER A 237 25.10 20.75 -6.50
C SER A 237 24.41 22.11 -6.47
N GLN A 238 25.02 23.14 -7.07
CA GLN A 238 24.35 24.44 -7.19
C GLN A 238 23.02 24.34 -7.94
N SER A 239 22.92 23.45 -8.93
CA SER A 239 21.68 23.18 -9.66
C SER A 239 20.61 22.53 -8.78
N PHE A 240 21.00 21.65 -7.86
CA PHE A 240 20.09 21.08 -6.87
C PHE A 240 19.47 22.16 -5.97
N HIS A 241 20.29 23.08 -5.44
CA HIS A 241 19.79 24.17 -4.59
C HIS A 241 18.87 25.15 -5.34
N LYS A 242 19.07 25.32 -6.65
CA LYS A 242 18.14 26.10 -7.49
C LYS A 242 16.78 25.41 -7.67
N TYR A 243 16.75 24.08 -7.68
CA TYR A 243 15.52 23.29 -7.78
C TYR A 243 14.70 23.32 -6.48
N PHE A 244 15.37 23.35 -5.34
CA PHE A 244 14.74 23.26 -4.02
C PHE A 244 15.17 24.43 -3.15
N THR A 245 14.72 25.63 -3.50
CA THR A 245 15.09 26.88 -2.83
C THR A 245 14.58 27.01 -1.38
N PHE A 246 13.71 26.10 -0.95
CA PHE A 246 13.19 26.02 0.42
C PHE A 246 14.07 25.20 1.37
N LEU A 247 15.13 24.54 0.86
CA LEU A 247 16.15 23.84 1.65
C LEU A 247 17.30 24.77 2.01
#